data_AF-A0A7V0U4N9-F1
#
_entry.id   AF-A0A7V0U4N9-F1
#
_cell.length_a   1.000
_cell.length_b   1.000
_cell.length_c   1.000
_cell.angle_alpha   90.00
_cell.angle_beta   90.00
_cell.angle_gamma   90.00
#
_symmetry.space_group_name_H-M   'P 1'
#
loop_
_entity.id
_entity.type
_entity.pdbx_description
1 polymer ?
#
loop_
_entity_poly.entity_id
_entity_poly.type
_entity_poly.pdbx_seq_one_letter_code
_entity_poly.pdbx_strand_id
1 'polypeptide(L)' 'MGSRTRDGHRYNGRSGRGPVPLRELIIVESPTKAKTIGQYLGKQYTVLSSQGHVRD' A
#
# COMPACT_ATOMS: atom_id res chain seq x y z
N MET A 1 13.74 36.90 34.01
CA MET A 1 14.77 37.11 32.97
C MET A 1 15.79 35.98 33.11
N GLY A 2 15.95 35.13 32.09
CA GLY A 2 16.80 33.94 32.09
C GLY A 2 16.16 32.81 31.26
N SER A 3 16.13 32.88 29.92
CA SER A 3 17.18 32.58 28.92
C SER A 3 17.39 31.08 28.64
N ARG A 4 16.72 30.61 27.56
CA ARG A 4 17.12 29.63 26.52
C ARG A 4 18.07 28.47 26.92
N THR A 5 17.56 27.24 26.84
CA THR A 5 18.22 26.05 26.24
C THR A 5 17.12 25.20 25.59
N ARG A 6 17.05 25.12 24.25
CA ARG A 6 17.58 24.02 23.40
C ARG A 6 17.17 22.65 23.93
N ASP A 7 16.11 22.10 23.34
CA ASP A 7 15.98 20.72 22.84
C ASP A 7 14.51 20.53 22.44
N GLY A 8 14.16 20.39 21.16
CA GLY A 8 14.86 19.59 20.18
C GLY A 8 14.12 18.30 19.83
N HIS A 9 12.85 18.12 20.21
CA HIS A 9 12.04 17.00 19.72
C HIS A 9 10.87 17.49 18.87
N ARG A 10 11.22 17.83 17.61
CA ARG A 10 10.25 17.91 16.51
C ARG A 10 9.60 16.54 16.37
N TYR A 11 8.32 16.41 16.71
CA TYR A 11 7.52 15.29 16.24
C TYR A 11 7.26 15.45 14.74
N ASN A 12 8.29 15.17 13.93
CA ASN A 12 8.11 14.89 12.51
C ASN A 12 7.66 13.43 12.37
N GLY A 13 6.46 13.13 12.87
CA GLY A 13 5.89 11.78 12.95
C GLY A 13 4.77 11.62 11.93
N ARG A 14 5.15 11.51 10.65
CA ARG A 14 4.40 10.85 9.56
C ARG A 14 2.86 10.94 9.63
N SER A 15 2.35 11.89 8.87
CA SER A 15 1.01 11.93 8.29
C SER A 15 0.26 10.58 8.23
N GLY A 16 -0.78 10.46 9.06
CA GLY A 16 -2.11 10.13 8.57
C GLY A 16 -2.31 8.78 7.88
N ARG A 17 -1.84 7.66 8.43
CA ARG A 17 -2.40 6.36 8.02
C ARG A 17 -3.74 6.18 8.73
N GLY A 18 -4.77 6.82 8.17
CA GLY A 18 -6.16 6.49 8.47
C GLY A 18 -6.49 5.03 8.12
N PRO A 19 -7.71 4.58 8.41
CA PRO A 19 -8.13 3.21 8.12
C PRO A 19 -7.82 2.85 6.67
N VAL A 20 -7.06 1.77 6.46
CA VAL A 20 -6.84 1.26 5.11
C VAL A 20 -8.19 0.73 4.61
N PRO A 21 -8.69 1.18 3.45
CA PRO A 21 -9.94 0.66 2.92
C PRO A 21 -9.76 -0.85 2.66
N LEU A 22 -10.76 -1.64 3.04
CA LEU A 22 -10.80 -3.05 2.68
C LEU A 22 -10.84 -3.16 1.16
N ARG A 23 -9.88 -3.90 0.59
CA ARG A 23 -9.77 -4.16 -0.85
C ARG A 23 -9.93 -5.63 -1.10
N GLU A 24 -10.71 -5.98 -2.11
CA GLU A 24 -10.87 -7.37 -2.53
C GLU A 24 -9.60 -7.84 -3.24
N LEU A 25 -9.17 -9.07 -2.95
CA LEU A 25 -7.98 -9.69 -3.55
C LEU A 25 -8.38 -10.57 -4.72
N ILE A 26 -7.77 -10.33 -5.88
CA ILE A 26 -7.93 -11.15 -7.09
C ILE A 26 -6.56 -11.71 -7.46
N ILE A 27 -6.47 -13.03 -7.62
CA ILE A 27 -5.26 -13.73 -8.06
C ILE A 27 -5.48 -14.20 -9.50
N VAL A 28 -4.50 -13.94 -10.38
CA VAL A 28 -4.51 -14.37 -11.79
C VAL A 28 -3.26 -15.16 -12.15
N GLU A 29 -3.23 -15.83 -13.29
CA GLU A 29 -2.12 -16.70 -13.71
C GLU A 29 -0.92 -15.94 -14.30
N SER A 30 -1.12 -14.73 -14.84
CA SER A 30 -0.05 -13.99 -15.52
C SER A 30 0.02 -12.51 -15.11
N PRO A 31 1.23 -11.93 -15.06
CA PRO A 31 1.39 -10.53 -14.69
C PRO A 31 0.77 -9.56 -15.70
N THR A 32 0.68 -9.96 -16.98
CA THR A 32 0.00 -9.15 -18.01
C THR A 32 -1.50 -9.05 -17.73
N LYS A 33 -2.16 -10.16 -17.35
CA LYS A 33 -3.58 -10.14 -16.95
C LYS A 33 -3.80 -9.26 -15.72
N ALA A 34 -2.90 -9.31 -14.73
CA ALA A 34 -3.02 -8.48 -13.53
C ALA A 34 -3.01 -6.97 -13.87
N LYS A 35 -2.11 -6.54 -14.78
CA LYS A 35 -2.04 -5.16 -15.25
C LYS A 35 -3.32 -4.73 -15.97
N THR A 36 -3.82 -5.55 -16.89
CA THR A 36 -5.02 -5.26 -17.68
C THR A 36 -6.27 -5.22 -16.79
N ILE A 37 -6.50 -6.23 -15.96
CA ILE A 37 -7.68 -6.30 -15.08
C ILE A 37 -7.64 -5.19 -14.03
N GLY A 38 -6.48 -4.87 -13.46
CA GLY A 38 -6.33 -3.78 -12.50
C GLY A 38 -6.72 -2.41 -13.06
N GLN A 39 -6.51 -2.16 -14.36
CA GLN A 39 -6.95 -0.94 -15.03
C GLN A 39 -8.48 -0.83 -15.12
N TYR A 40 -9.19 -1.96 -15.27
CA TYR A 40 -10.65 -1.98 -15.35
C TYR A 40 -11.33 -1.90 -13.98
N LEU A 41 -10.78 -2.54 -12.95
CA LEU A 41 -11.43 -2.65 -11.63
C LEU A 41 -11.16 -1.46 -10.70
N GLY A 42 -10.08 -0.72 -10.92
CA GLY A 42 -9.73 0.44 -10.11
C GLY A 42 -9.21 0.10 -8.70
N LYS A 43 -9.20 1.11 -7.82
CA LYS A 43 -8.45 1.07 -6.55
C LYS A 43 -9.09 0.23 -5.43
N GLN A 44 -10.31 -0.26 -5.63
CA GLN A 44 -11.02 -1.10 -4.66
C GLN A 44 -10.52 -2.54 -4.67
N TYR A 45 -9.78 -2.93 -5.71
CA TYR A 45 -9.27 -4.28 -5.87
C TYR A 45 -7.74 -4.29 -5.82
N THR A 46 -7.19 -5.36 -5.26
CA THR A 46 -5.78 -5.71 -5.35
C THR A 46 -5.66 -6.90 -6.28
N VAL A 47 -5.04 -6.72 -7.46
CA VAL A 47 -4.88 -7.79 -8.44
C VAL A 47 -3.42 -8.22 -8.48
N LEU A 48 -3.14 -9.49 -8.16
CA LEU A 48 -1.80 -10.08 -8.13
C LEU A 48 -1.73 -11.29 -9.06
N SER A 49 -0.56 -11.55 -9.63
CA SER A 49 -0.33 -12.78 -10.40
C SER A 49 0.32 -13.87 -9.52
N SER A 50 -0.05 -15.12 -9.78
CA SER A 50 0.55 -16.32 -9.17
C SER A 50 1.94 -16.64 -9.73
N GLN A 51 2.32 -16.02 -10.86
CA GLN A 51 3.62 -16.19 -11.53
C GLN A 51 3.93 -17.63 -11.99
N GLY A 52 2.92 -18.50 -12.08
CA GLY A 52 3.06 -19.91 -12.46
C GLY A 52 2.50 -20.86 -11.40
N HIS A 53 2.94 -22.12 -11.45
CA HIS A 53 2.54 -23.13 -10.47
C HIS A 53 3.09 -22.77 -9.09
N VAL A 54 2.19 -22.52 -8.13
CA VAL A 54 2.54 -22.19 -6.74
C VAL A 54 3.03 -23.44 -5.98
N ARG A 55 2.63 -24.63 -6.43
CA ARG A 55 3.16 -25.94 -6.02
C ARG A 55 3.12 -26.89 -7.20
N ASP A 56 4.17 -27.70 -7.30
CA ASP A 56 4.26 -28.91 -8.13
C ASP A 56 3.95 -30.13 -7.25
#